data_AF-A0A8T3Y258-F1
#
_entry.id   AF-A0A8T3Y258-F1
#
_cell.length_a   1.000
_cell.length_b   1.000
_cell.length_c   1.000
_cell.angle_alpha   90.00
_cell.angle_beta   90.00
_cell.angle_gamma   90.00
#
_symmetry.space_group_name_H-M   'P 1'
#
loop_
_entity.id
_entity.type
_entity.pdbx_description
1 polymer ?
#
loop_
_entity_poly.entity_id
_entity_poly.type
_entity_poly.pdbx_seq_one_letter_code
_entity_poly.pdbx_strand_id
1 'polypeptide(L)'
;MTNSHFLNIGSGDSLKSLLQDTVKKEKQCLLFVNSKRSAEKEAEEAAKFLGIRSAELEELSKKILVVLGHPTTQCERLSICVKGGTAFHHSGLHKKQREIIEDAFRNGLIKVISCTPTLAAGVDLPAYRSIIRDMKRYGRNGMEYIPVLEYLQISGRAGRPSYDKEGESIIIANTETEKEILIEKFIKGKPEEILSKLAVEPVLRTYALSLVASHVVRNADEIKEFFAKTFWAHQYKDTKHLYKIIEKVLEILEKEKFISTTKESIEATPLGRTVSQLYIDPLTAVHFINCLTKTKEKITPIALLHATNTTPEARPLLTVTIKEYEELTEQSERIEEELIAEIPTMFDEEYEEHLKAVKTTMMLIDWISEVTEEEILEKYKSRPGETRTRIQTLDWLLYALGELARVQGKHKIVLETQKLRTRLEYGAREELLPLLELKGIGRIRARILYRNGIKNIGAVKRTSYETITQLIGPALAKSVKEQVESPVEKISERKRKGQLGLGKWEDDD
;
A
#
# COMPACT_ATOMS: atom_id res chain seq x y z
N MET A 1 -16.61 -21.46 27.73
CA MET A 1 -15.44 -21.79 28.58
C MET A 1 -14.33 -22.22 27.65
N THR A 2 -13.30 -21.42 27.50
CA THR A 2 -12.10 -21.79 26.75
C THR A 2 -11.31 -22.75 27.64
N ASN A 3 -11.26 -24.03 27.28
CA ASN A 3 -10.43 -24.98 28.03
C ASN A 3 -8.96 -24.71 27.67
N SER A 4 -8.21 -24.10 28.58
CA SER A 4 -6.78 -23.89 28.41
C SER A 4 -6.03 -25.15 28.84
N HIS A 5 -5.32 -25.78 27.92
CA HIS A 5 -4.50 -26.96 28.18
C HIS A 5 -3.02 -26.62 28.04
N PHE A 6 -2.18 -27.24 28.88
CA PHE A 6 -0.73 -27.07 28.85
C PHE A 6 -0.10 -28.28 28.18
N LEU A 7 0.74 -28.03 27.18
CA LEU A 7 1.55 -29.06 26.54
C LEU A 7 3.03 -28.74 26.79
N ASN A 8 3.67 -29.51 27.67
CA ASN A 8 5.12 -29.50 27.77
C ASN A 8 5.67 -30.39 26.67
N ILE A 9 5.96 -29.78 25.52
CA ILE A 9 6.64 -30.46 24.42
C ILE A 9 8.13 -30.41 24.78
N GLY A 10 8.77 -31.56 24.99
CA GLY A 10 10.16 -31.67 25.46
C GLY A 10 11.21 -31.05 24.53
N SER A 11 12.46 -31.51 24.57
CA SER A 11 13.62 -30.92 23.86
C SER A 11 13.59 -31.00 22.31
N GLY A 12 12.44 -31.27 21.70
CA GLY A 12 12.24 -31.28 20.23
C GLY A 12 11.68 -29.97 19.69
N ASP A 13 11.70 -29.82 18.36
CA ASP A 13 11.09 -28.68 17.67
C ASP A 13 9.55 -28.74 17.81
N SER A 14 9.06 -27.96 18.77
CA SER A 14 7.65 -27.90 19.16
C SER A 14 6.75 -27.42 18.02
N LEU A 15 7.22 -26.46 17.22
CA LEU A 15 6.50 -25.92 16.08
C LEU A 15 6.33 -26.99 14.99
N LYS A 16 7.42 -27.68 14.63
CA LYS A 16 7.37 -28.77 13.65
C LYS A 16 6.37 -29.85 14.05
N SER A 17 6.36 -30.23 15.31
CA SER A 17 5.45 -31.26 15.85
C SER A 17 3.99 -30.84 15.73
N LEU A 18 3.66 -29.59 16.05
CA LEU A 18 2.31 -29.03 15.90
C LEU A 18 1.85 -28.97 14.44
N LEU A 19 2.74 -28.59 13.52
CA LEU A 19 2.42 -28.57 12.09
C LEU A 19 2.17 -29.97 11.54
N GLN A 20 3.01 -30.95 11.92
CA GLN A 20 2.82 -32.36 11.52
C GLN A 20 1.52 -32.94 12.09
N ASP A 21 1.19 -32.68 13.36
CA ASP A 21 -0.08 -33.11 13.96
C ASP A 21 -1.29 -32.52 13.21
N THR A 22 -1.25 -31.23 12.87
CA THR A 22 -2.32 -30.57 12.12
C THR A 22 -2.59 -31.28 10.79
N VAL A 23 -1.52 -31.56 10.04
CA VAL A 23 -1.63 -32.20 8.72
C VAL A 23 -2.07 -33.67 8.84
N LYS A 24 -1.58 -34.41 9.85
CA LYS A 24 -2.01 -35.80 10.13
C LYS A 24 -3.50 -35.90 10.46
N LYS A 25 -4.08 -34.87 11.07
CA LYS A 25 -5.53 -34.76 11.31
C LYS A 25 -6.33 -34.33 10.07
N GLU A 26 -5.67 -34.18 8.92
CA GLU A 26 -6.24 -33.63 7.68
C GLU A 26 -6.81 -32.22 7.84
N LYS A 27 -6.23 -31.46 8.77
CA LYS A 27 -6.64 -30.09 9.11
C LYS A 27 -5.67 -29.07 8.53
N GLN A 28 -6.00 -27.79 8.70
CA GLN A 28 -5.23 -26.65 8.22
C GLN A 28 -4.78 -25.77 9.38
N CYS A 29 -3.64 -25.09 9.21
CA CYS A 29 -3.04 -24.24 10.22
C CYS A 29 -2.65 -22.87 9.65
N LEU A 30 -2.90 -21.81 10.44
CA LEU A 30 -2.26 -20.52 10.28
C LEU A 30 -1.12 -20.39 11.31
N LEU A 31 0.08 -20.08 10.83
CA LEU A 31 1.26 -19.82 11.66
C LEU A 31 1.57 -18.33 11.60
N PHE A 32 1.45 -17.63 12.73
CA PHE A 32 1.69 -16.20 12.86
C PHE A 32 3.09 -15.92 13.39
N VAL A 33 3.82 -15.10 12.64
CA VAL A 33 5.20 -14.66 12.94
C VAL A 33 5.33 -13.15 12.75
N ASN A 34 6.31 -12.52 13.40
CA ASN A 34 6.40 -11.06 13.48
C ASN A 34 7.04 -10.38 12.25
N SER A 35 7.64 -11.13 11.33
CA SER A 35 8.35 -10.56 10.19
C SER A 35 8.08 -11.31 8.89
N LYS A 36 8.15 -10.58 7.76
CA LYS A 36 8.00 -11.15 6.41
C LYS A 36 9.04 -12.23 6.13
N ARG A 37 10.29 -11.98 6.53
CA ARG A 37 11.40 -12.93 6.38
C ARG A 37 11.15 -14.22 7.17
N SER A 38 10.64 -14.11 8.39
CA SER A 38 10.24 -15.28 9.16
C SER A 38 9.07 -16.02 8.50
N ALA A 39 8.08 -15.31 7.96
CA ALA A 39 6.95 -15.95 7.31
C ALA A 39 7.41 -16.82 6.14
N GLU A 40 8.27 -16.26 5.28
CA GLU A 40 8.89 -16.98 4.18
C GLU A 40 9.70 -18.20 4.67
N LYS A 41 10.57 -18.00 5.66
CA LYS A 41 11.43 -19.07 6.22
C LYS A 41 10.62 -20.25 6.77
N GLU A 42 9.64 -19.99 7.62
CA GLU A 42 8.86 -21.05 8.27
C GLU A 42 7.98 -21.81 7.27
N ALA A 43 7.46 -21.14 6.23
CA ALA A 43 6.72 -21.82 5.17
C ALA A 43 7.62 -22.77 4.35
N GLU A 44 8.86 -22.35 4.06
CA GLU A 44 9.85 -23.18 3.37
C GLU A 44 10.29 -24.38 4.21
N GLU A 45 10.53 -24.17 5.50
CA GLU A 45 10.87 -25.25 6.42
C GLU A 45 9.71 -26.25 6.54
N ALA A 46 8.47 -25.77 6.68
CA ALA A 46 7.27 -26.60 6.66
C ALA A 46 7.14 -27.41 5.38
N ALA A 47 7.38 -26.80 4.21
CA ALA A 47 7.32 -27.49 2.91
C ALA A 47 8.29 -28.68 2.82
N LYS A 48 9.46 -28.58 3.47
CA LYS A 48 10.51 -29.62 3.44
C LYS A 48 10.10 -30.86 4.25
N PHE A 49 9.55 -30.68 5.44
CA PHE A 49 9.29 -31.81 6.35
C PHE A 49 7.85 -32.35 6.31
N LEU A 50 6.88 -31.61 5.76
CA LEU A 50 5.49 -32.08 5.68
C LEU A 50 5.26 -33.08 4.54
N GLY A 51 6.09 -33.06 3.50
CA GLY A 51 6.05 -34.04 2.41
C GLY A 51 4.77 -34.04 1.56
N ILE A 52 3.95 -32.99 1.63
CA ILE A 52 2.69 -32.89 0.87
C ILE A 52 3.01 -32.64 -0.61
N ARG A 53 2.42 -33.42 -1.51
CA ARG A 53 2.53 -33.27 -2.96
C ARG A 53 1.22 -33.68 -3.64
N SER A 54 0.82 -32.96 -4.68
CA SER A 54 -0.29 -33.33 -5.56
C SER A 54 -0.14 -32.67 -6.94
N ALA A 55 -0.85 -33.16 -7.96
CA ALA A 55 -0.81 -32.58 -9.30
C ALA A 55 -1.39 -31.14 -9.33
N GLU A 56 -2.41 -30.89 -8.51
CA GLU A 56 -3.05 -29.58 -8.34
C GLU A 56 -2.08 -28.56 -7.74
N LEU A 57 -1.23 -28.98 -6.79
CA LEU A 57 -0.20 -28.11 -6.20
C LEU A 57 0.90 -27.75 -7.21
N GLU A 58 1.25 -28.66 -8.13
CA GLU A 58 2.17 -28.40 -9.23
C GLU A 58 1.60 -27.36 -10.21
N GLU A 59 0.31 -27.48 -10.55
CA GLU A 59 -0.37 -26.51 -11.41
C GLU A 59 -0.45 -25.13 -10.72
N LEU A 60 -0.78 -25.11 -9.44
CA LEU A 60 -0.85 -23.90 -8.63
C LEU A 60 0.51 -23.20 -8.53
N SER A 61 1.59 -23.97 -8.34
CA SER A 61 2.97 -23.49 -8.36
C SER A 61 3.32 -22.79 -9.68
N LYS A 62 2.92 -23.34 -10.83
CA LYS A 62 3.09 -22.68 -12.13
C LYS A 62 2.30 -21.38 -12.23
N LYS A 63 1.07 -21.33 -11.71
CA LYS A 63 0.24 -20.11 -11.68
C LYS A 63 0.90 -19.00 -10.88
N ILE A 64 1.57 -19.31 -9.77
CA ILE A 64 2.29 -18.33 -8.94
C ILE A 64 3.45 -17.68 -9.70
N LEU A 65 4.21 -18.46 -10.48
CA LEU A 65 5.39 -17.98 -11.22
C LEU A 65 5.02 -16.99 -12.33
N VAL A 66 3.86 -17.18 -12.99
CA VAL A 66 3.44 -16.35 -14.13
C VAL A 66 2.67 -15.09 -13.74
N VAL A 67 2.49 -14.82 -12.44
CA VAL A 67 1.79 -13.61 -11.97
C VAL A 67 2.55 -12.35 -12.37
N LEU A 68 3.87 -12.40 -12.25
CA LEU A 68 4.76 -11.32 -12.65
C LEU A 68 5.28 -11.57 -14.06
N GLY A 69 5.68 -10.49 -14.72
CA GLY A 69 6.26 -10.59 -16.06
C GLY A 69 7.55 -11.41 -16.09
N HIS A 70 8.37 -11.31 -15.05
CA HIS A 70 9.48 -12.18 -14.74
C HIS A 70 9.35 -12.60 -13.27
N PRO A 71 9.46 -13.91 -12.93
CA PRO A 71 9.44 -14.35 -11.55
C PRO A 71 10.59 -13.71 -10.76
N THR A 72 10.29 -13.23 -9.56
CA THR A 72 11.33 -12.82 -8.61
C THR A 72 11.81 -13.99 -7.76
N THR A 73 12.95 -13.86 -7.09
CA THR A 73 13.43 -14.86 -6.11
C THR A 73 12.36 -15.16 -5.06
N GLN A 74 11.57 -14.15 -4.64
CA GLN A 74 10.43 -14.37 -3.73
C GLN A 74 9.32 -15.21 -4.38
N CYS A 75 9.02 -15.01 -5.66
CA CYS A 75 8.02 -15.80 -6.37
C CYS A 75 8.44 -17.27 -6.49
N GLU A 76 9.72 -17.52 -6.76
CA GLU A 76 10.27 -18.87 -6.84
C GLU A 76 10.18 -19.59 -5.50
N ARG A 77 10.58 -18.91 -4.42
CA ARG A 77 10.46 -19.43 -3.05
C ARG A 77 9.00 -19.74 -2.69
N LEU A 78 8.08 -18.84 -3.01
CA LEU A 78 6.64 -19.08 -2.81
C LEU A 78 6.15 -20.28 -3.60
N SER A 79 6.58 -20.40 -4.86
CA SER A 79 6.22 -21.51 -5.75
C SER A 79 6.67 -22.87 -5.19
N ILE A 80 7.88 -22.94 -4.62
CA ILE A 80 8.41 -24.14 -3.95
C ILE A 80 7.56 -24.50 -2.73
N CYS A 81 7.18 -23.52 -1.90
CA CYS A 81 6.30 -23.74 -0.75
C CYS A 81 4.94 -24.29 -1.20
N VAL A 82 4.32 -23.64 -2.20
CA VAL A 82 3.00 -24.01 -2.71
C VAL A 82 3.00 -25.44 -3.26
N LYS A 83 4.04 -25.81 -4.02
CA LYS A 83 4.23 -27.20 -4.47
C LYS A 83 4.28 -28.19 -3.29
N GLY A 84 4.68 -27.74 -2.10
CA GLY A 84 4.77 -28.52 -0.85
C GLY A 84 3.55 -28.42 0.06
N GLY A 85 2.43 -27.89 -0.44
CA GLY A 85 1.21 -27.72 0.35
C GLY A 85 1.31 -26.66 1.45
N THR A 86 2.32 -25.79 1.40
CA THR A 86 2.47 -24.66 2.33
C THR A 86 2.54 -23.34 1.56
N ALA A 87 2.37 -22.21 2.24
CA ALA A 87 2.63 -20.90 1.65
C ALA A 87 3.04 -19.91 2.73
N PHE A 88 3.70 -18.83 2.31
CA PHE A 88 3.83 -17.64 3.14
C PHE A 88 2.88 -16.55 2.66
N HIS A 89 2.36 -15.74 3.57
CA HIS A 89 1.43 -14.64 3.25
C HIS A 89 1.77 -13.36 4.02
N HIS A 90 2.02 -12.28 3.28
CA HIS A 90 2.30 -10.97 3.84
C HIS A 90 2.12 -9.85 2.79
N SER A 91 2.16 -8.60 3.22
CA SER A 91 1.99 -7.42 2.34
C SER A 91 3.01 -7.29 1.20
N GLY A 92 4.19 -7.93 1.33
CA GLY A 92 5.20 -7.96 0.28
C GLY A 92 4.85 -8.79 -0.97
N LEU A 93 3.88 -9.70 -0.90
CA LEU A 93 3.45 -10.49 -2.06
C LEU A 93 2.59 -9.66 -3.01
N HIS A 94 2.65 -9.99 -4.31
CA HIS A 94 1.74 -9.41 -5.28
C HIS A 94 0.28 -9.78 -4.96
N LYS A 95 -0.67 -8.86 -5.18
CA LYS A 95 -2.10 -9.08 -4.84
C LYS A 95 -2.65 -10.39 -5.41
N LYS A 96 -2.41 -10.65 -6.70
CA LYS A 96 -2.82 -11.90 -7.36
C LYS A 96 -2.22 -13.17 -6.73
N GLN A 97 -0.98 -13.12 -6.22
CA GLN A 97 -0.40 -14.27 -5.52
C GLN A 97 -1.12 -14.52 -4.20
N ARG A 98 -1.46 -13.45 -3.46
CA ARG A 98 -2.25 -13.55 -2.24
C ARG A 98 -3.62 -14.15 -2.52
N GLU A 99 -4.33 -13.66 -3.54
CA GLU A 99 -5.63 -14.21 -3.98
C GLU A 99 -5.53 -15.72 -4.30
N ILE A 100 -4.50 -16.13 -5.06
CA ILE A 100 -4.25 -17.56 -5.38
C ILE A 100 -4.03 -18.40 -4.11
N ILE A 101 -3.22 -17.91 -3.16
CA ILE A 101 -2.94 -18.62 -1.89
C ILE A 101 -4.20 -18.73 -1.04
N GLU A 102 -4.95 -17.63 -0.92
CA GLU A 102 -6.18 -17.55 -0.12
C GLU A 102 -7.23 -18.52 -0.65
N ASP A 103 -7.43 -18.58 -1.98
CA ASP A 103 -8.36 -19.50 -2.62
C ASP A 103 -7.92 -20.96 -2.46
N ALA A 104 -6.63 -21.24 -2.66
CA ALA A 104 -6.09 -22.59 -2.49
C ALA A 104 -6.15 -23.08 -1.03
N PHE A 105 -6.02 -22.18 -0.06
CA PHE A 105 -6.23 -22.51 1.34
C PHE A 105 -7.71 -22.74 1.64
N ARG A 106 -8.62 -21.90 1.14
CA ARG A 106 -10.06 -22.12 1.33
C ARG A 106 -10.52 -23.47 0.75
N ASN A 107 -9.92 -23.89 -0.36
CA ASN A 107 -10.19 -25.18 -1.00
C ASN A 107 -9.43 -26.37 -0.37
N GLY A 108 -8.68 -26.16 0.71
CA GLY A 108 -7.98 -27.22 1.43
C GLY A 108 -6.74 -27.78 0.73
N LEU A 109 -6.28 -27.19 -0.38
CA LEU A 109 -5.06 -27.61 -1.08
C LEU A 109 -3.82 -27.22 -0.28
N ILE A 110 -3.74 -25.97 0.16
CA ILE A 110 -2.68 -25.50 1.06
C ILE A 110 -3.07 -25.83 2.49
N LYS A 111 -2.19 -26.54 3.21
CA LYS A 111 -2.43 -26.99 4.58
C LYS A 111 -1.87 -26.04 5.63
N VAL A 112 -0.78 -25.33 5.32
CA VAL A 112 -0.13 -24.40 6.26
C VAL A 112 0.14 -23.07 5.57
N ILE A 113 -0.34 -21.98 6.18
CA ILE A 113 0.08 -20.62 5.81
C ILE A 113 0.92 -20.05 6.95
N SER A 114 2.16 -19.66 6.67
CA SER A 114 2.96 -18.82 7.57
C SER A 114 2.76 -17.35 7.21
N CYS A 115 2.38 -16.51 8.16
CA CYS A 115 1.94 -15.15 7.85
C CYS A 115 2.30 -14.12 8.90
N THR A 116 2.33 -12.86 8.47
CA THR A 116 2.36 -11.72 9.39
C THR A 116 0.95 -11.44 9.93
N PRO A 117 0.81 -10.85 11.14
CA PRO A 117 -0.49 -10.54 11.74
C PRO A 117 -1.48 -9.77 10.88
N THR A 118 -1.00 -9.05 9.85
CA THR A 118 -1.84 -8.36 8.86
C THR A 118 -2.89 -9.25 8.20
N LEU A 119 -2.65 -10.57 8.11
CA LEU A 119 -3.64 -11.52 7.60
C LEU A 119 -4.90 -11.57 8.50
N ALA A 120 -4.71 -11.48 9.83
CA ALA A 120 -5.77 -11.69 10.80
C ALA A 120 -6.90 -10.64 10.70
N ALA A 121 -6.61 -9.43 10.22
CA ALA A 121 -7.61 -8.38 10.00
C ALA A 121 -8.13 -8.32 8.55
N GLY A 122 -7.38 -8.85 7.58
CA GLY A 122 -7.55 -8.51 6.17
C GLY A 122 -8.41 -9.47 5.34
N VAL A 123 -8.55 -10.74 5.75
CA VAL A 123 -9.19 -11.77 4.93
C VAL A 123 -9.93 -12.77 5.80
N ASP A 124 -11.10 -13.22 5.36
CA ASP A 124 -11.82 -14.31 6.02
C ASP A 124 -11.24 -15.68 5.67
N LEU A 125 -10.24 -16.10 6.45
CA LEU A 125 -9.59 -17.41 6.34
C LEU A 125 -9.55 -18.09 7.72
N PRO A 126 -10.59 -18.85 8.11
CA PRO A 126 -10.54 -19.67 9.29
C PRO A 126 -9.68 -20.93 9.06
N ALA A 127 -9.04 -21.43 10.10
CA ALA A 127 -8.27 -22.67 10.09
C ALA A 127 -8.54 -23.46 11.36
N TYR A 128 -8.32 -24.78 11.36
CA TYR A 128 -8.48 -25.58 12.59
C TYR A 128 -7.57 -25.07 13.71
N ARG A 129 -6.31 -24.77 13.37
CA ARG A 129 -5.29 -24.32 14.32
C ARG A 129 -4.73 -22.95 13.96
N SER A 130 -4.60 -22.08 14.94
CA SER A 130 -3.88 -20.81 14.89
C SER A 130 -2.68 -20.91 15.83
N ILE A 131 -1.46 -20.85 15.29
CA ILE A 131 -0.22 -20.91 16.08
C ILE A 131 0.41 -19.53 16.06
N ILE A 132 0.60 -18.92 17.22
CA ILE A 132 1.31 -17.65 17.37
C ILE A 132 2.70 -17.93 17.89
N ARG A 133 3.69 -17.91 16.98
CA ARG A 133 5.10 -18.12 17.33
C ARG A 133 5.68 -16.89 18.02
N ASP A 134 5.37 -15.71 17.49
CA ASP A 134 5.95 -14.45 17.96
C ASP A 134 4.86 -13.54 18.53
N MET A 135 4.91 -13.31 19.84
CA MET A 135 4.00 -12.38 20.52
C MET A 135 4.54 -10.95 20.60
N LYS A 136 5.77 -10.72 20.13
CA LYS A 136 6.45 -9.42 20.15
C LYS A 136 6.83 -8.98 18.73
N ARG A 137 6.72 -7.68 18.46
CA ARG A 137 7.17 -7.04 17.22
C ARG A 137 7.91 -5.74 17.53
N TYR A 138 8.72 -5.30 16.57
CA TYR A 138 9.42 -4.01 16.68
C TYR A 138 8.41 -2.87 16.48
N GLY A 139 8.20 -2.08 17.52
CA GLY A 139 7.41 -0.85 17.55
C GLY A 139 8.30 0.40 17.56
N ARG A 140 7.71 1.55 17.90
CA ARG A 140 8.45 2.83 17.95
C ARG A 140 9.48 2.87 19.07
N ASN A 141 9.21 2.20 20.19
CA ASN A 141 10.09 2.19 21.36
C ASN A 141 10.89 0.88 21.51
N GLY A 142 11.06 0.14 20.41
CA GLY A 142 11.74 -1.16 20.41
C GLY A 142 10.78 -2.35 20.41
N MET A 143 11.20 -3.49 20.94
CA MET A 143 10.41 -4.73 20.93
C MET A 143 9.28 -4.66 21.94
N GLU A 144 8.04 -4.68 21.46
CA GLU A 144 6.83 -4.60 22.26
C GLU A 144 5.92 -5.79 22.00
N TYR A 145 5.12 -6.18 22.99
CA TYR A 145 4.07 -7.18 22.79
C TYR A 145 2.99 -6.64 21.83
N ILE A 146 2.44 -7.51 20.97
CA ILE A 146 1.26 -7.16 20.17
C ILE A 146 0.08 -6.79 21.09
N PRO A 147 -0.84 -5.91 20.64
CA PRO A 147 -2.06 -5.63 21.40
C PRO A 147 -2.87 -6.90 21.65
N VAL A 148 -3.54 -6.97 22.80
CA VAL A 148 -4.46 -8.06 23.16
C VAL A 148 -5.59 -8.16 22.14
N LEU A 149 -6.11 -7.04 21.63
CA LEU A 149 -7.07 -7.04 20.52
C LEU A 149 -6.57 -7.76 19.27
N GLU A 150 -5.29 -7.59 18.93
CA GLU A 150 -4.67 -8.25 17.77
C GLU A 150 -4.50 -9.75 18.02
N TYR A 151 -4.09 -10.13 19.23
CA TYR A 151 -4.08 -11.54 19.65
C TYR A 151 -5.47 -12.17 19.55
N LEU A 152 -6.53 -11.50 20.00
CA LEU A 152 -7.89 -12.03 19.93
C LEU A 152 -8.36 -12.21 18.48
N GLN A 153 -7.98 -11.31 17.57
CA GLN A 153 -8.26 -11.48 16.13
C GLN A 153 -7.53 -12.70 15.55
N ILE A 154 -6.26 -12.90 15.92
CA ILE A 154 -5.47 -14.06 15.49
C ILE A 154 -6.03 -15.36 16.06
N SER A 155 -6.35 -15.38 17.35
CA SER A 155 -6.91 -16.52 18.07
C SER A 155 -8.29 -16.88 17.52
N GLY A 156 -9.13 -15.89 17.22
CA GLY A 156 -10.45 -16.06 16.63
C GLY A 156 -10.47 -16.63 15.21
N ARG A 157 -9.31 -16.79 14.55
CA ARG A 157 -9.19 -17.54 13.28
C ARG A 157 -9.16 -19.06 13.49
N ALA A 158 -8.98 -19.53 14.72
CA ALA A 158 -8.99 -20.96 15.04
C ALA A 158 -10.43 -21.52 15.10
N GLY A 159 -10.62 -22.66 14.45
CA GLY A 159 -11.91 -23.34 14.26
C GLY A 159 -12.62 -22.87 12.98
N ARG A 160 -12.90 -23.80 12.06
CA ARG A 160 -13.69 -23.51 10.85
C ARG A 160 -15.17 -23.82 11.08
N PRO A 161 -16.06 -22.80 11.06
CA PRO A 161 -17.49 -23.01 11.16
C PRO A 161 -17.94 -23.95 10.03
N SER A 162 -18.54 -25.09 10.37
CA SER A 162 -18.97 -26.20 9.48
C SER A 162 -17.97 -27.35 9.25
N TYR A 163 -16.70 -27.22 9.60
CA TYR A 163 -15.70 -28.29 9.35
C TYR A 163 -15.08 -28.85 10.63
N ASP A 164 -14.96 -28.02 11.66
CA ASP A 164 -14.29 -28.39 12.90
C ASP A 164 -15.26 -28.27 14.08
N LYS A 165 -15.27 -29.27 14.97
CA LYS A 165 -16.05 -29.25 16.22
C LYS A 165 -15.43 -28.32 17.27
N GLU A 166 -14.13 -28.11 17.16
CA GLU A 166 -13.32 -27.28 18.03
C GLU A 166 -12.19 -26.63 17.21
N GLY A 167 -11.64 -25.53 17.71
CA GLY A 167 -10.48 -24.86 17.15
C GLY A 167 -9.40 -24.69 18.22
N GLU A 168 -8.14 -24.73 17.81
CA GLU A 168 -7.00 -24.59 18.72
C GLU A 168 -6.22 -23.31 18.44
N SER A 169 -6.11 -22.44 19.43
CA SER A 169 -5.20 -21.30 19.40
C SER A 169 -4.03 -21.54 20.35
N ILE A 170 -2.80 -21.56 19.83
CA ILE A 170 -1.59 -21.94 20.56
C ILE A 170 -0.58 -20.79 20.52
N ILE A 171 -0.12 -20.35 21.69
CA ILE A 171 0.98 -19.39 21.81
C ILE A 171 2.26 -20.15 22.13
N ILE A 172 3.36 -19.86 21.43
CA ILE A 172 4.68 -20.41 21.75
C ILE A 172 5.39 -19.44 22.72
N ALA A 173 5.78 -19.95 23.88
CA ALA A 173 6.58 -19.23 24.87
C ALA A 173 7.97 -19.86 24.95
N ASN A 174 9.02 -19.02 25.04
CA ASN A 174 10.40 -19.50 25.06
C ASN A 174 10.91 -19.77 26.49
N THR A 175 10.31 -19.16 27.50
CA THR A 175 10.69 -19.30 28.91
C THR A 175 9.46 -19.43 29.79
N GLU A 176 9.62 -20.00 30.99
CA GLU A 176 8.52 -20.12 31.96
C GLU A 176 7.99 -18.74 32.38
N THR A 177 8.89 -17.76 32.56
CA THR A 177 8.50 -16.37 32.84
C THR A 177 7.70 -15.76 31.69
N GLU A 178 8.10 -15.97 30.43
CA GLU A 178 7.34 -15.49 29.28
C GLU A 178 5.96 -16.16 29.22
N LYS A 179 5.88 -17.46 29.50
CA LYS A 179 4.61 -18.20 29.58
C LYS A 179 3.66 -17.58 30.61
N GLU A 180 4.11 -17.29 31.82
CA GLU A 180 3.29 -16.64 32.85
C GLU A 180 2.76 -15.28 32.39
N ILE A 181 3.62 -14.44 31.80
CA ILE A 181 3.23 -13.14 31.23
C ILE A 181 2.16 -13.32 30.14
N LEU A 182 2.35 -14.29 29.25
CA LEU A 182 1.41 -14.55 28.15
C LEU A 182 0.05 -15.01 28.64
N ILE A 183 0.00 -15.85 29.67
CA ILE A 183 -1.24 -16.31 30.30
C ILE A 183 -1.98 -15.12 30.91
N GLU A 184 -1.31 -14.35 31.77
CA GLU A 184 -1.95 -13.25 32.50
C GLU A 184 -2.39 -12.14 31.54
N LYS A 185 -1.57 -11.78 30.56
CA LYS A 185 -1.87 -10.68 29.64
C LYS A 185 -2.88 -11.05 28.53
N PHE A 186 -2.75 -12.22 27.92
CA PHE A 186 -3.51 -12.54 26.69
C PHE A 186 -4.65 -13.54 26.91
N ILE A 187 -4.45 -14.55 27.75
CA ILE A 187 -5.48 -15.58 27.97
C ILE A 187 -6.48 -15.13 29.03
N LYS A 188 -5.99 -14.58 30.15
CA LYS A 188 -6.81 -14.09 31.27
C LYS A 188 -7.08 -12.58 31.21
N GLY A 189 -6.26 -11.85 30.47
CA GLY A 189 -6.34 -10.41 30.37
C GLY A 189 -7.55 -9.92 29.58
N LYS A 190 -7.78 -8.61 29.63
CA LYS A 190 -8.83 -7.93 28.85
C LYS A 190 -8.21 -7.17 27.68
N PRO A 191 -8.93 -7.02 26.55
CA PRO A 191 -8.48 -6.18 25.46
C PRO A 191 -8.26 -4.74 25.91
N GLU A 192 -7.32 -4.05 25.26
CA GLU A 192 -7.11 -2.62 25.48
C GLU A 192 -8.36 -1.81 25.14
N GLU A 193 -8.57 -0.70 25.86
CA GLU A 193 -9.62 0.24 25.52
C GLU A 193 -9.37 0.89 24.15
N ILE A 194 -10.43 1.06 23.36
CA ILE A 194 -10.35 1.78 22.10
C ILE A 194 -10.27 3.26 22.40
N LEU A 195 -9.12 3.89 22.16
CA LEU A 195 -8.90 5.32 22.40
C LEU A 195 -8.98 6.11 21.10
N SER A 196 -9.75 7.20 21.10
CA SER A 196 -9.82 8.14 19.99
C SER A 196 -8.45 8.74 19.68
N LYS A 197 -8.16 8.96 18.39
CA LYS A 197 -6.93 9.60 17.88
C LYS A 197 -7.21 10.90 17.14
N LEU A 198 -8.39 11.49 17.37
CA LEU A 198 -8.88 12.64 16.61
C LEU A 198 -8.07 13.92 16.86
N ALA A 199 -7.68 14.20 18.11
CA ALA A 199 -7.08 15.48 18.50
C ALA A 199 -5.58 15.57 18.16
N VAL A 200 -5.23 15.33 16.90
CA VAL A 200 -3.91 15.61 16.35
C VAL A 200 -4.06 16.52 15.15
N GLU A 201 -3.13 17.47 14.99
CA GLU A 201 -3.25 18.54 14.00
C GLU A 201 -3.48 18.06 12.55
N PRO A 202 -2.76 17.05 12.02
CA PRO A 202 -2.98 16.59 10.64
C PRO A 202 -4.41 16.08 10.37
N VAL A 203 -4.95 15.36 11.36
CA VAL A 203 -6.31 14.80 11.29
C VAL A 203 -7.34 15.93 11.34
N LEU A 204 -7.19 16.84 12.29
CA LEU A 204 -8.12 17.97 12.43
C LEU A 204 -8.05 18.94 11.25
N ARG A 205 -6.87 19.22 10.68
CA ARG A 205 -6.75 20.04 9.45
C ARG A 205 -7.58 19.50 8.30
N THR A 206 -7.44 18.20 8.03
CA THR A 206 -8.13 17.55 6.91
C THR A 206 -9.65 17.59 7.12
N TYR A 207 -10.12 17.25 8.32
CA TYR A 207 -11.56 17.22 8.59
C TYR A 207 -12.19 18.60 8.79
N ALA A 208 -11.50 19.56 9.41
CA ALA A 208 -11.97 20.95 9.47
C ALA A 208 -12.12 21.52 8.05
N LEU A 209 -11.07 21.31 7.23
CA LEU A 209 -11.07 21.33 5.76
C LEU A 209 -12.42 20.93 5.16
N SER A 210 -12.66 19.63 5.27
CA SER A 210 -13.78 18.95 4.64
C SER A 210 -15.14 19.44 5.14
N LEU A 211 -15.30 19.73 6.43
CA LEU A 211 -16.56 20.20 7.00
C LEU A 211 -16.95 21.57 6.46
N VAL A 212 -15.98 22.49 6.36
CA VAL A 212 -16.21 23.82 5.78
C VAL A 212 -16.48 23.69 4.28
N ALA A 213 -15.67 22.92 3.55
CA ALA A 213 -15.80 22.77 2.10
C ALA A 213 -17.10 22.06 1.66
N SER A 214 -17.68 21.22 2.53
CA SER A 214 -18.97 20.54 2.30
C SER A 214 -20.18 21.31 2.84
N HIS A 215 -19.97 22.51 3.39
CA HIS A 215 -21.02 23.34 4.01
C HIS A 215 -21.77 22.65 5.16
N VAL A 216 -21.16 21.66 5.82
CA VAL A 216 -21.69 21.03 7.04
C VAL A 216 -21.57 21.98 8.23
N VAL A 217 -20.54 22.81 8.24
CA VAL A 217 -20.35 23.88 9.22
C VAL A 217 -20.15 25.21 8.49
N ARG A 218 -20.64 26.29 9.09
CA ARG A 218 -20.63 27.64 8.49
C ARG A 218 -19.92 28.69 9.33
N ASN A 219 -19.56 28.38 10.58
CA ASN A 219 -18.87 29.30 11.48
C ASN A 219 -18.01 28.53 12.51
N ALA A 220 -17.24 29.28 13.31
CA ALA A 220 -16.31 28.72 14.29
C ALA A 220 -17.00 28.02 15.48
N ASP A 221 -18.26 28.32 15.75
CA ASP A 221 -19.02 27.68 16.83
C ASP A 221 -19.60 26.34 16.37
N GLU A 222 -20.15 26.28 15.16
CA GLU A 222 -20.67 25.03 14.57
C GLU A 222 -19.60 23.95 14.44
N ILE A 223 -18.36 24.33 14.11
CA ILE A 223 -17.24 23.37 14.08
C ILE A 223 -16.92 22.84 15.47
N LYS A 224 -16.90 23.69 16.50
CA LYS A 224 -16.71 23.27 17.90
C LYS A 224 -17.83 22.34 18.35
N GLU A 225 -19.08 22.65 18.03
CA GLU A 225 -20.25 21.82 18.32
C GLU A 225 -20.20 20.45 17.62
N PHE A 226 -19.75 20.41 16.36
CA PHE A 226 -19.55 19.15 15.64
C PHE A 226 -18.52 18.28 16.37
N PHE A 227 -17.35 18.85 16.68
CA PHE A 227 -16.28 18.11 17.34
C PHE A 227 -16.62 17.71 18.79
N ALA A 228 -17.49 18.44 19.48
CA ALA A 228 -18.02 18.09 20.80
C ALA A 228 -18.89 16.81 20.80
N LYS A 229 -19.41 16.40 19.64
CA LYS A 229 -20.21 15.17 19.48
C LYS A 229 -19.38 13.96 19.07
N THR A 230 -18.05 14.11 18.94
CA THR A 230 -17.16 13.03 18.50
C THR A 230 -16.80 12.07 19.63
N PHE A 231 -16.32 10.87 19.28
CA PHE A 231 -15.84 9.90 20.25
C PHE A 231 -14.71 10.45 21.13
N TRP A 232 -13.86 11.36 20.60
CA TRP A 232 -12.84 12.05 21.40
C TRP A 232 -13.47 12.83 22.55
N ALA A 233 -14.44 13.70 22.25
CA ALA A 233 -15.10 14.54 23.24
C ALA A 233 -15.87 13.70 24.27
N HIS A 234 -16.50 12.60 23.82
CA HIS A 234 -17.16 11.64 24.71
C HIS A 234 -16.18 10.98 25.70
N GLN A 235 -15.01 10.52 25.23
CA GLN A 235 -14.03 9.82 26.06
C GLN A 235 -13.27 10.73 27.01
N TYR A 236 -12.66 11.78 26.48
CA TYR A 236 -11.71 12.59 27.24
C TYR A 236 -12.39 13.70 28.04
N LYS A 237 -13.61 14.09 27.68
CA LYS A 237 -14.37 15.22 28.26
C LYS A 237 -13.59 16.56 28.26
N ASP A 238 -12.42 16.60 27.63
CA ASP A 238 -11.58 17.78 27.47
C ASP A 238 -11.86 18.44 26.11
N THR A 239 -12.85 19.30 26.11
CA THR A 239 -13.18 20.15 24.95
C THR A 239 -12.23 21.33 24.82
N LYS A 240 -11.55 21.76 25.90
CA LYS A 240 -10.69 22.95 25.88
C LYS A 240 -9.44 22.71 25.03
N HIS A 241 -8.75 21.59 25.25
CA HIS A 241 -7.58 21.25 24.46
C HIS A 241 -7.93 21.06 22.98
N LEU A 242 -9.05 20.36 22.71
CA LEU A 242 -9.55 20.14 21.37
C LEU A 242 -9.85 21.45 20.64
N TYR A 243 -10.55 22.39 21.29
CA TYR A 243 -10.88 23.68 20.71
C TYR A 243 -9.64 24.52 20.41
N LYS A 244 -8.62 24.47 21.28
CA LYS A 244 -7.35 25.16 21.04
C LYS A 244 -6.64 24.64 19.79
N ILE A 245 -6.70 23.33 19.53
CA ILE A 245 -6.14 22.76 18.30
C ILE A 245 -7.00 23.16 17.09
N ILE A 246 -8.33 23.15 17.20
CA ILE A 246 -9.23 23.56 16.11
C ILE A 246 -8.97 25.03 15.73
N GLU A 247 -8.83 25.93 16.71
CA GLU A 247 -8.51 27.33 16.48
C GLU A 247 -7.18 27.49 15.72
N LYS A 248 -6.12 26.82 16.19
CA LYS A 248 -4.83 26.79 15.48
C LYS A 248 -4.96 26.24 14.05
N VAL A 249 -5.78 25.21 13.85
CA VAL A 249 -6.03 24.63 12.53
C VAL A 249 -6.73 25.62 11.60
N LEU A 250 -7.76 26.32 12.09
CA LEU A 250 -8.47 27.33 11.30
C LEU A 250 -7.55 28.49 10.94
N GLU A 251 -6.71 28.95 11.88
CA GLU A 251 -5.69 29.98 11.60
C GLU A 251 -4.73 29.55 10.49
N ILE A 252 -4.26 28.30 10.50
CA ILE A 252 -3.42 27.75 9.42
C ILE A 252 -4.18 27.73 8.10
N LEU A 253 -5.41 27.23 8.09
CA LEU A 253 -6.22 27.13 6.87
C LEU A 253 -6.51 28.51 6.26
N GLU A 254 -6.75 29.52 7.08
CA GLU A 254 -6.98 30.89 6.63
C GLU A 254 -5.69 31.55 6.13
N LYS A 255 -4.59 31.42 6.88
CA LYS A 255 -3.26 31.92 6.48
C LYS A 255 -2.84 31.38 5.11
N GLU A 256 -3.07 30.11 4.87
CA GLU A 256 -2.73 29.43 3.61
C GLU A 256 -3.83 29.57 2.53
N LYS A 257 -4.86 30.40 2.79
CA LYS A 257 -5.94 30.77 1.85
C LYS A 257 -6.83 29.59 1.41
N PHE A 258 -6.94 28.55 2.22
CA PHE A 258 -7.90 27.46 1.98
C PHE A 258 -9.31 27.80 2.45
N ILE A 259 -9.42 28.64 3.48
CA ILE A 259 -10.69 29.21 3.94
C ILE A 259 -10.61 30.73 3.97
N SER A 260 -11.77 31.36 3.96
CA SER A 260 -11.96 32.79 4.23
C SER A 260 -12.87 32.91 5.45
N THR A 261 -12.42 33.63 6.48
CA THR A 261 -13.20 33.86 7.70
C THR A 261 -13.73 35.30 7.69
N THR A 262 -15.02 35.46 8.00
CA THR A 262 -15.62 36.73 8.39
C THR A 262 -16.01 36.67 9.88
N LYS A 263 -16.55 37.74 10.44
CA LYS A 263 -17.05 37.71 11.83
C LYS A 263 -18.16 36.67 12.06
N GLU A 264 -18.89 36.31 11.01
CA GLU A 264 -20.12 35.52 11.11
C GLU A 264 -20.05 34.20 10.32
N SER A 265 -19.11 34.06 9.39
CA SER A 265 -19.03 32.91 8.50
C SER A 265 -17.60 32.44 8.23
N ILE A 266 -17.46 31.16 7.94
CA ILE A 266 -16.25 30.53 7.41
C ILE A 266 -16.64 29.83 6.11
N GLU A 267 -15.92 30.13 5.02
CA GLU A 267 -16.14 29.51 3.72
C GLU A 267 -14.85 28.98 3.11
N ALA A 268 -14.93 27.83 2.44
CA ALA A 268 -13.80 27.28 1.70
C ALA A 268 -13.62 28.03 0.38
N THR A 269 -12.39 28.49 0.13
CA THR A 269 -11.98 29.10 -1.15
C THR A 269 -12.00 28.05 -2.26
N PRO A 270 -11.96 28.43 -3.56
CA PRO A 270 -11.83 27.47 -4.65
C PRO A 270 -10.62 26.53 -4.50
N LEU A 271 -9.50 27.05 -3.98
CA LEU A 271 -8.31 26.27 -3.67
C LEU A 271 -8.58 25.29 -2.52
N GLY A 272 -9.18 25.76 -1.42
CA GLY A 272 -9.53 24.89 -0.29
C GLY A 272 -10.51 23.78 -0.66
N ARG A 273 -11.52 24.07 -1.49
CA ARG A 273 -12.44 23.05 -2.02
C ARG A 273 -11.69 22.01 -2.84
N THR A 274 -10.74 22.43 -3.69
CA THR A 274 -9.89 21.51 -4.46
C THR A 274 -9.07 20.61 -3.54
N VAL A 275 -8.39 21.18 -2.54
CA VAL A 275 -7.60 20.42 -1.56
C VAL A 275 -8.46 19.39 -0.81
N SER A 276 -9.66 19.79 -0.37
CA SER A 276 -10.60 18.87 0.27
C SER A 276 -11.05 17.74 -0.66
N GLN A 277 -11.28 18.01 -1.94
CA GLN A 277 -11.70 17.00 -2.93
C GLN A 277 -10.56 16.04 -3.29
N LEU A 278 -9.31 16.51 -3.21
CA LEU A 278 -8.11 15.69 -3.41
C LEU A 278 -7.83 14.76 -2.23
N TYR A 279 -8.44 15.02 -1.06
CA TYR A 279 -8.27 14.26 0.17
C TYR A 279 -6.82 14.22 0.70
N ILE A 280 -6.02 15.22 0.34
CA ILE A 280 -4.66 15.40 0.86
C ILE A 280 -4.68 16.29 2.09
N ASP A 281 -3.65 16.18 2.93
CA ASP A 281 -3.46 17.10 4.02
C ASP A 281 -3.27 18.54 3.49
N PRO A 282 -3.90 19.56 4.08
CA PRO A 282 -3.66 20.96 3.71
C PRO A 282 -2.19 21.37 3.70
N LEU A 283 -1.33 20.83 4.59
CA LEU A 283 0.11 21.13 4.54
C LEU A 283 0.81 20.43 3.37
N THR A 284 0.33 19.28 2.93
CA THR A 284 0.79 18.64 1.68
C THR A 284 0.43 19.51 0.48
N ALA A 285 -0.75 20.14 0.48
CA ALA A 285 -1.11 21.10 -0.56
C ALA A 285 -0.21 22.35 -0.56
N VAL A 286 0.12 22.90 0.62
CA VAL A 286 1.08 24.01 0.76
C VAL A 286 2.45 23.61 0.21
N HIS A 287 2.95 22.43 0.59
CA HIS A 287 4.21 21.89 0.09
C HIS A 287 4.23 21.81 -1.44
N PHE A 288 3.18 21.24 -2.04
CA PHE A 288 3.06 21.18 -3.50
C PHE A 288 2.99 22.57 -4.14
N ILE A 289 2.21 23.50 -3.59
CA ILE A 289 2.14 24.89 -4.05
C ILE A 289 3.53 25.53 -4.05
N ASN A 290 4.33 25.33 -2.99
CA ASN A 290 5.70 25.82 -2.90
C ASN A 290 6.63 25.14 -3.92
N CYS A 291 6.46 23.85 -4.19
CA CYS A 291 7.20 23.16 -5.25
C CYS A 291 6.88 23.75 -6.65
N LEU A 292 5.60 24.06 -6.90
CA LEU A 292 5.12 24.61 -8.17
C LEU A 292 5.65 26.03 -8.44
N THR A 293 5.91 26.83 -7.39
CA THR A 293 6.53 28.16 -7.53
C THR A 293 8.02 28.08 -7.84
N LYS A 294 8.72 27.07 -7.30
CA LYS A 294 10.16 26.81 -7.53
C LYS A 294 10.45 26.01 -8.80
N THR A 295 9.43 25.64 -9.55
CA THR A 295 9.60 24.77 -10.73
C THR A 295 10.42 25.46 -11.83
N LYS A 296 11.45 24.77 -12.30
CA LYS A 296 12.35 25.20 -13.38
C LYS A 296 11.70 25.03 -14.77
N GLU A 297 12.31 25.59 -15.81
CA GLU A 297 11.82 25.44 -17.20
C GLU A 297 11.73 23.97 -17.63
N LYS A 298 12.66 23.13 -17.18
CA LYS A 298 12.67 21.69 -17.42
C LYS A 298 12.15 20.96 -16.18
N ILE A 299 11.03 20.25 -16.35
CA ILE A 299 10.42 19.42 -15.31
C ILE A 299 10.88 17.99 -15.53
N THR A 300 11.51 17.38 -14.54
CA THR A 300 12.00 16.00 -14.64
C THR A 300 11.14 15.06 -13.79
N PRO A 301 11.08 13.76 -14.13
CA PRO A 301 10.44 12.77 -13.27
C PRO A 301 11.01 12.74 -11.85
N ILE A 302 12.32 13.00 -11.69
CA ILE A 302 12.99 13.05 -10.38
C ILE A 302 12.37 14.15 -9.52
N ALA A 303 12.22 15.36 -10.09
CA ALA A 303 11.63 16.50 -9.40
C ALA A 303 10.22 16.20 -8.86
N LEU A 304 9.35 15.66 -9.72
CA LEU A 304 7.95 15.38 -9.38
C LEU A 304 7.83 14.23 -8.37
N LEU A 305 8.60 13.15 -8.56
CA LEU A 305 8.57 12.00 -7.64
C LEU A 305 9.14 12.36 -6.27
N HIS A 306 10.25 13.10 -6.22
CA HIS A 306 10.82 13.57 -4.95
C HIS A 306 9.87 14.51 -4.21
N ALA A 307 9.23 15.45 -4.92
CA ALA A 307 8.21 16.33 -4.34
C ALA A 307 7.06 15.53 -3.71
N THR A 308 6.60 14.45 -4.35
CA THR A 308 5.59 13.56 -3.75
C THR A 308 6.13 12.73 -2.57
N ASN A 309 7.36 12.23 -2.65
CA ASN A 309 7.96 11.39 -1.61
C ASN A 309 8.34 12.15 -0.33
N THR A 310 8.41 13.48 -0.38
CA THR A 310 8.64 14.34 0.79
C THR A 310 7.36 14.63 1.59
N THR A 311 6.20 14.14 1.13
CA THR A 311 4.91 14.31 1.82
C THR A 311 4.67 13.24 2.90
N PRO A 312 3.91 13.55 3.96
CA PRO A 312 3.54 12.56 4.97
C PRO A 312 2.78 11.34 4.44
N GLU A 313 1.94 11.53 3.44
CA GLU A 313 1.10 10.50 2.86
C GLU A 313 1.89 9.46 2.04
N ALA A 314 3.10 9.81 1.59
CA ALA A 314 3.98 8.87 0.88
C ALA A 314 4.59 7.79 1.80
N ARG A 315 4.47 7.93 3.12
CA ARG A 315 5.07 7.02 4.09
C ARG A 315 4.31 5.67 4.16
N PRO A 316 5.01 4.55 4.42
CA PRO A 316 6.44 4.46 4.72
C PRO A 316 7.33 4.46 3.46
N LEU A 317 8.40 5.25 3.54
CA LEU A 317 9.47 5.28 2.54
C LEU A 317 10.43 4.09 2.71
N LEU A 318 11.32 3.88 1.74
CA LEU A 318 12.38 2.88 1.87
C LEU A 318 13.34 3.24 3.00
N THR A 319 13.70 2.26 3.83
CA THR A 319 14.70 2.44 4.89
C THR A 319 16.10 2.63 4.31
N VAL A 320 16.88 3.52 4.90
CA VAL A 320 18.29 3.74 4.59
C VAL A 320 19.14 2.98 5.61
N THR A 321 20.10 2.19 5.14
CA THR A 321 21.08 1.53 6.01
C THR A 321 22.32 2.41 6.16
N ILE A 322 23.11 2.17 7.21
CA ILE A 322 24.36 2.89 7.46
C ILE A 322 25.31 2.82 6.25
N LYS A 323 25.34 1.68 5.55
CA LYS A 323 26.20 1.47 4.38
C LYS A 323 25.76 2.26 3.15
N GLU A 324 24.47 2.61 3.06
CA GLU A 324 23.90 3.36 1.94
C GLU A 324 23.90 4.87 2.18
N TYR A 325 24.22 5.32 3.40
CA TYR A 325 24.08 6.72 3.80
C TYR A 325 24.97 7.66 2.98
N GLU A 326 26.25 7.31 2.85
CA GLU A 326 27.23 8.07 2.06
C GLU A 326 26.85 8.11 0.58
N GLU A 327 26.55 6.96 -0.01
CA GLU A 327 26.13 6.86 -1.42
C GLU A 327 24.87 7.71 -1.69
N LEU A 328 23.86 7.64 -0.82
CA LEU A 328 22.62 8.41 -0.98
C LEU A 328 22.81 9.92 -0.77
N THR A 329 23.78 10.31 0.06
CA THR A 329 24.17 11.71 0.24
C THR A 329 24.75 12.25 -1.06
N GLU A 330 25.71 11.54 -1.66
CA GLU A 330 26.25 11.92 -2.98
C GLU A 330 25.16 11.93 -4.06
N GLN A 331 24.25 10.95 -4.05
CA GLN A 331 23.14 10.94 -5.01
C GLN A 331 22.22 12.15 -4.81
N SER A 332 21.95 12.55 -3.56
CA SER A 332 21.16 13.74 -3.25
C SER A 332 21.79 15.01 -3.83
N GLU A 333 23.10 15.19 -3.67
CA GLU A 333 23.84 16.33 -4.22
C GLU A 333 23.79 16.35 -5.76
N ARG A 334 23.93 15.18 -6.40
CA ARG A 334 23.88 15.07 -7.87
C ARG A 334 22.54 15.46 -8.47
N ILE A 335 21.44 15.19 -7.76
CA ILE A 335 20.08 15.49 -8.24
C ILE A 335 19.53 16.81 -7.69
N GLU A 336 20.25 17.48 -6.78
CA GLU A 336 19.80 18.70 -6.08
C GLU A 336 19.30 19.77 -7.06
N GLU A 337 20.03 19.98 -8.16
CA GLU A 337 19.61 20.94 -9.18
C GLU A 337 18.31 20.56 -9.92
N GLU A 338 17.86 19.31 -9.85
CA GLU A 338 16.57 18.92 -10.41
C GLU A 338 15.42 19.08 -9.41
N LEU A 339 15.69 19.11 -8.11
CA LEU A 339 14.67 19.08 -7.07
C LEU A 339 13.89 20.41 -7.00
N ILE A 340 12.60 20.29 -6.71
CA ILE A 340 11.68 21.42 -6.53
C ILE A 340 11.14 21.53 -5.09
N ALA A 341 11.30 20.46 -4.31
CA ALA A 341 11.05 20.46 -2.87
C ALA A 341 12.22 21.08 -2.11
N GLU A 342 11.95 21.58 -0.91
CA GLU A 342 13.01 22.05 -0.01
C GLU A 342 13.87 20.88 0.46
N ILE A 343 15.19 21.13 0.49
CA ILE A 343 16.18 20.15 0.89
C ILE A 343 16.65 20.54 2.29
N PRO A 344 16.46 19.69 3.30
CA PRO A 344 17.04 19.92 4.62
C PRO A 344 18.57 19.84 4.56
N THR A 345 19.24 20.57 5.43
CA THR A 345 20.69 20.46 5.62
C THR A 345 21.03 19.15 6.31
N MET A 346 22.28 18.69 6.17
CA MET A 346 22.77 17.47 6.84
C MET A 346 22.72 17.51 8.37
N PHE A 347 22.51 18.69 8.95
CA PHE A 347 22.41 18.91 10.40
C PHE A 347 20.97 18.91 10.90
N ASP A 348 19.99 18.91 9.99
CA ASP A 348 18.57 18.91 10.33
C ASP A 348 18.11 17.49 10.67
N GLU A 349 17.17 17.36 11.62
CA GLU A 349 16.61 16.06 12.02
C GLU A 349 15.88 15.37 10.87
N GLU A 350 15.36 16.15 9.91
CA GLU A 350 14.63 15.70 8.74
C GLU A 350 15.54 15.13 7.63
N TYR A 351 16.85 15.30 7.72
CA TYR A 351 17.78 14.86 6.67
C TYR A 351 17.70 13.36 6.39
N GLU A 352 17.54 12.53 7.44
CA GLU A 352 17.37 11.09 7.27
C GLU A 352 16.10 10.75 6.48
N GLU A 353 14.99 11.47 6.72
CA GLU A 353 13.75 11.30 5.97
C GLU A 353 13.90 11.78 4.51
N HIS A 354 14.69 12.83 4.27
CA HIS A 354 15.05 13.25 2.92
C HIS A 354 15.83 12.16 2.18
N LEU A 355 16.83 11.52 2.80
CA LEU A 355 17.55 10.41 2.18
C LEU A 355 16.63 9.21 1.87
N LYS A 356 15.66 8.91 2.75
CA LYS A 356 14.61 7.91 2.46
C LYS A 356 13.76 8.31 1.25
N ALA A 357 13.44 9.59 1.10
CA ALA A 357 12.70 10.12 -0.04
C ALA A 357 13.53 10.05 -1.33
N VAL A 358 14.83 10.35 -1.28
CA VAL A 358 15.78 10.20 -2.41
C VAL A 358 15.87 8.73 -2.82
N LYS A 359 16.15 7.81 -1.90
CA LYS A 359 16.21 6.37 -2.17
C LYS A 359 14.94 5.85 -2.82
N THR A 360 13.80 6.26 -2.29
CA THR A 360 12.47 5.89 -2.82
C THR A 360 12.25 6.46 -4.22
N THR A 361 12.66 7.71 -4.45
CA THR A 361 12.60 8.35 -5.77
C THR A 361 13.45 7.59 -6.79
N MET A 362 14.69 7.24 -6.45
CA MET A 362 15.58 6.49 -7.36
C MET A 362 15.01 5.12 -7.73
N MET A 363 14.40 4.41 -6.77
CA MET A 363 13.74 3.14 -7.03
C MET A 363 12.58 3.28 -8.04
N LEU A 364 11.83 4.38 -7.96
CA LEU A 364 10.73 4.66 -8.89
C LEU A 364 11.24 5.10 -10.26
N ILE A 365 12.38 5.79 -10.31
CA ILE A 365 13.08 6.12 -11.56
C ILE A 365 13.51 4.84 -12.28
N ASP A 366 14.11 3.89 -11.56
CA ASP A 366 14.46 2.57 -12.11
C ASP A 366 13.20 1.85 -12.61
N TRP A 367 12.11 1.89 -11.84
CA TRP A 367 10.83 1.30 -12.24
C TRP A 367 10.27 1.88 -13.55
N ILE A 368 10.20 3.21 -13.69
CA ILE A 368 9.73 3.87 -14.93
C ILE A 368 10.78 3.84 -16.06
N SER A 369 11.97 3.31 -15.79
CA SER A 369 13.04 3.06 -16.77
C SER A 369 13.06 1.61 -17.25
N GLU A 370 12.07 0.81 -16.84
CA GLU A 370 11.86 -0.61 -17.17
C GLU A 370 12.84 -1.59 -16.50
N VAL A 371 13.44 -1.21 -15.38
CA VAL A 371 14.18 -2.14 -14.53
C VAL A 371 13.24 -3.23 -14.02
N THR A 372 13.70 -4.47 -14.01
CA THR A 372 12.87 -5.63 -13.67
C THR A 372 12.45 -5.63 -12.20
N GLU A 373 11.35 -6.30 -11.87
CA GLU A 373 10.92 -6.39 -10.45
C GLU A 373 11.95 -7.14 -9.59
N GLU A 374 12.74 -8.04 -10.18
CA GLU A 374 13.84 -8.73 -9.48
C GLU A 374 14.98 -7.78 -9.17
N GLU A 375 15.45 -7.00 -10.14
CA GLU A 375 16.51 -6.01 -9.91
C GLU A 375 16.08 -4.96 -8.87
N ILE A 376 14.81 -4.53 -8.90
CA ILE A 376 14.25 -3.62 -7.87
C ILE A 376 14.25 -4.29 -6.49
N LEU A 377 13.87 -5.57 -6.39
CA LEU A 377 13.91 -6.33 -5.15
C LEU A 377 15.35 -6.47 -4.63
N GLU A 378 16.30 -6.79 -5.49
CA GLU A 378 17.70 -6.97 -5.13
C GLU A 378 18.36 -5.66 -4.69
N LYS A 379 18.20 -4.59 -5.48
CA LYS A 379 18.84 -3.30 -5.25
C LYS A 379 18.21 -2.53 -4.09
N TYR A 380 16.89 -2.45 -4.02
CA TYR A 380 16.19 -1.59 -3.05
C TYR A 380 15.56 -2.36 -1.88
N LYS A 381 15.61 -3.70 -1.88
CA LYS A 381 14.93 -4.57 -0.92
C LYS A 381 13.41 -4.31 -0.86
N SER A 382 12.84 -3.78 -1.95
CA SER A 382 11.41 -3.48 -2.10
C SER A 382 10.71 -4.66 -2.74
N ARG A 383 9.81 -5.32 -2.01
CA ARG A 383 9.08 -6.49 -2.53
C ARG A 383 8.00 -6.07 -3.53
N PRO A 384 7.59 -6.93 -4.48
CA PRO A 384 6.59 -6.60 -5.51
C PRO A 384 5.30 -5.97 -4.96
N GLY A 385 4.74 -6.53 -3.89
CA GLY A 385 3.53 -6.02 -3.24
C GLY A 385 3.73 -4.62 -2.64
N GLU A 386 4.89 -4.36 -2.03
CA GLU A 386 5.23 -3.05 -1.45
C GLU A 386 5.43 -2.00 -2.55
N THR A 387 6.15 -2.36 -3.62
CA THR A 387 6.36 -1.50 -4.79
C THR A 387 5.03 -1.08 -5.40
N ARG A 388 4.07 -2.01 -5.56
CA ARG A 388 2.74 -1.71 -6.10
C ARG A 388 1.90 -0.81 -5.19
N THR A 389 1.88 -1.08 -3.89
CA THR A 389 1.17 -0.19 -2.94
C THR A 389 1.74 1.22 -3.00
N ARG A 390 3.07 1.36 -3.06
CA ARG A 390 3.72 2.67 -3.15
C ARG A 390 3.38 3.41 -4.45
N ILE A 391 3.41 2.70 -5.58
CA ILE A 391 2.99 3.25 -6.88
C ILE A 391 1.54 3.77 -6.82
N GLN A 392 0.62 3.05 -6.18
CA GLN A 392 -0.78 3.47 -6.03
C GLN A 392 -0.90 4.76 -5.20
N THR A 393 -0.20 4.86 -4.08
CA THR A 393 -0.17 6.08 -3.27
C THR A 393 0.40 7.26 -4.04
N LEU A 394 1.51 7.04 -4.77
CA LEU A 394 2.17 8.10 -5.53
C LEU A 394 1.41 8.52 -6.78
N ASP A 395 0.65 7.61 -7.41
CA ASP A 395 -0.26 7.98 -8.49
C ASP A 395 -1.30 9.01 -8.03
N TRP A 396 -1.86 8.80 -6.83
CA TRP A 396 -2.79 9.75 -6.21
C TRP A 396 -2.11 11.07 -5.85
N LEU A 397 -0.90 11.05 -5.29
CA LEU A 397 -0.17 12.28 -4.95
C LEU A 397 0.27 13.06 -6.19
N LEU A 398 0.70 12.38 -7.27
CA LEU A 398 1.00 13.01 -8.55
C LEU A 398 -0.24 13.59 -9.20
N TYR A 399 -1.39 12.93 -9.07
CA TYR A 399 -2.68 13.50 -9.47
C TYR A 399 -2.96 14.79 -8.71
N ALA A 400 -2.86 14.77 -7.39
CA ALA A 400 -3.07 15.95 -6.56
C ALA A 400 -2.15 17.12 -6.92
N LEU A 401 -0.85 16.84 -7.13
CA LEU A 401 0.11 17.82 -7.62
C LEU A 401 -0.29 18.41 -8.99
N GLY A 402 -0.73 17.56 -9.92
CA GLY A 402 -1.22 17.98 -11.24
C GLY A 402 -2.49 18.82 -11.19
N GLU A 403 -3.42 18.52 -10.28
CA GLU A 403 -4.64 19.31 -10.07
C GLU A 403 -4.32 20.69 -9.46
N LEU A 404 -3.42 20.76 -8.47
CA LEU A 404 -2.95 22.04 -7.92
C LEU A 404 -2.18 22.86 -8.98
N ALA A 405 -1.37 22.19 -9.81
CA ALA A 405 -0.72 22.83 -10.96
C ALA A 405 -1.74 23.44 -11.93
N ARG A 406 -2.88 22.76 -12.16
CA ARG A 406 -3.97 23.31 -12.99
C ARG A 406 -4.59 24.55 -12.38
N VAL A 407 -4.86 24.54 -11.07
CA VAL A 407 -5.38 25.72 -10.36
C VAL A 407 -4.42 26.91 -10.45
N GLN A 408 -3.11 26.67 -10.48
CA GLN A 408 -2.08 27.71 -10.67
C GLN A 408 -1.78 28.07 -12.14
N GLY A 409 -2.50 27.49 -13.12
CA GLY A 409 -2.25 27.73 -14.55
C GLY A 409 -0.94 27.13 -15.08
N LYS A 410 -0.32 26.19 -14.37
CA LYS A 410 0.94 25.52 -14.74
C LYS A 410 0.70 24.33 -15.67
N HIS A 411 0.13 24.57 -16.85
CA HIS A 411 -0.31 23.52 -17.79
C HIS A 411 0.78 22.52 -18.19
N LYS A 412 2.05 22.95 -18.27
CA LYS A 412 3.18 22.05 -18.57
C LYS A 412 3.35 20.96 -17.50
N ILE A 413 3.21 21.31 -16.21
CA ILE A 413 3.30 20.37 -15.09
C ILE A 413 2.11 19.41 -15.11
N VAL A 414 0.91 19.88 -15.51
CA VAL A 414 -0.26 19.01 -15.68
C VAL A 414 0.02 17.91 -16.72
N LEU A 415 0.62 18.25 -17.85
CA LEU A 415 0.96 17.27 -18.88
C LEU A 415 2.03 16.28 -18.39
N GLU A 416 3.09 16.77 -17.75
CA GLU A 416 4.18 15.92 -17.26
C GLU A 416 3.74 15.00 -16.11
N THR A 417 2.88 15.46 -15.21
CA THR A 417 2.26 14.60 -14.18
C THR A 417 1.38 13.53 -14.80
N GLN A 418 0.56 13.82 -15.82
CA GLN A 418 -0.26 12.83 -16.51
C GLN A 418 0.58 11.74 -17.20
N LYS A 419 1.63 12.13 -17.92
CA LYS A 419 2.58 11.19 -18.53
C LYS A 419 3.24 10.33 -17.46
N LEU A 420 3.77 10.96 -16.40
CA LEU A 420 4.49 10.29 -15.34
C LEU A 420 3.60 9.29 -14.60
N ARG A 421 2.33 9.62 -14.33
CA ARG A 421 1.36 8.69 -13.74
C ARG A 421 1.18 7.42 -14.57
N THR A 422 1.02 7.56 -15.88
CA THR A 422 0.93 6.39 -16.78
C THR A 422 2.23 5.58 -16.78
N ARG A 423 3.39 6.26 -16.83
CA ARG A 423 4.70 5.60 -16.72
C ARG A 423 4.86 4.86 -15.40
N LEU A 424 4.36 5.41 -14.30
CA LEU A 424 4.42 4.86 -12.95
C LEU A 424 3.49 3.65 -12.81
N GLU A 425 2.26 3.71 -13.34
CA GLU A 425 1.31 2.59 -13.32
C GLU A 425 1.90 1.35 -14.01
N TYR A 426 2.50 1.54 -15.18
CA TYR A 426 2.99 0.44 -16.01
C TYR A 426 4.46 0.08 -15.79
N GLY A 427 5.27 0.97 -15.20
CA GLY A 427 6.71 0.80 -15.07
C GLY A 427 7.43 0.86 -16.40
N ALA A 428 7.13 1.90 -17.19
CA ALA A 428 7.50 2.00 -18.59
C ALA A 428 8.10 3.37 -18.94
N ARG A 429 9.01 3.38 -19.92
CA ARG A 429 9.53 4.63 -20.50
C ARG A 429 8.47 5.33 -21.34
N GLU A 430 8.67 6.63 -21.55
CA GLU A 430 7.69 7.49 -22.22
C GLU A 430 7.37 7.05 -23.65
N GLU A 431 8.34 6.48 -24.38
CA GLU A 431 8.10 6.02 -25.76
C GLU A 431 7.10 4.85 -25.87
N LEU A 432 6.79 4.18 -24.76
CA LEU A 432 5.82 3.08 -24.73
C LEU A 432 4.38 3.54 -24.48
N LEU A 433 4.16 4.79 -24.06
CA LEU A 433 2.83 5.30 -23.71
C LEU A 433 1.75 5.01 -24.77
N PRO A 434 2.00 5.22 -26.09
CA PRO A 434 0.98 4.93 -27.11
C PRO A 434 0.55 3.45 -27.19
N LEU A 435 1.39 2.52 -26.72
CA LEU A 435 1.08 1.08 -26.74
C LEU A 435 0.40 0.62 -25.45
N LEU A 436 0.60 1.34 -24.34
CA LEU A 436 0.03 1.01 -23.03
C LEU A 436 -1.47 1.36 -22.93
N GLU A 437 -2.00 2.14 -23.88
CA GLU A 437 -3.44 2.38 -24.02
C GLU A 437 -4.22 1.10 -24.38
N LEU A 438 -3.54 0.09 -24.94
CA LEU A 438 -4.16 -1.17 -25.36
C LEU A 438 -4.38 -2.09 -24.17
N LYS A 439 -5.63 -2.54 -23.99
CA LYS A 439 -6.00 -3.47 -22.91
C LYS A 439 -5.20 -4.76 -23.05
N GLY A 440 -4.58 -5.17 -21.94
CA GLY A 440 -3.77 -6.40 -21.86
C GLY A 440 -2.31 -6.24 -22.28
N ILE A 441 -1.90 -5.06 -22.74
CA ILE A 441 -0.50 -4.71 -23.01
C ILE A 441 0.10 -4.06 -21.77
N GLY A 442 0.98 -4.79 -21.08
CA GLY A 442 1.85 -4.24 -20.02
C GLY A 442 3.25 -3.90 -20.54
N ARG A 443 4.13 -3.38 -19.67
CA ARG A 443 5.48 -2.91 -20.06
C ARG A 443 6.30 -3.88 -20.90
N ILE A 444 6.29 -5.19 -20.58
CA ILE A 444 7.06 -6.20 -21.31
C ILE A 444 6.57 -6.33 -22.74
N ARG A 445 5.26 -6.47 -22.92
CA ARG A 445 4.65 -6.65 -24.24
C ARG A 445 4.75 -5.36 -25.07
N ALA A 446 4.56 -4.21 -24.44
CA ALA A 446 4.80 -2.91 -25.09
C ALA A 446 6.24 -2.81 -25.59
N ARG A 447 7.23 -3.21 -24.78
CA ARG A 447 8.64 -3.20 -25.17
C ARG A 447 8.95 -4.20 -26.30
N ILE A 448 8.35 -5.39 -26.29
CA ILE A 448 8.47 -6.37 -27.39
C ILE A 448 7.95 -5.77 -28.69
N LEU A 449 6.74 -5.20 -28.69
CA LEU A 449 6.15 -4.56 -29.86
C LEU A 449 7.02 -3.40 -30.36
N TYR A 450 7.46 -2.53 -29.45
CA TYR A 450 8.28 -1.36 -29.79
C TYR A 450 9.62 -1.74 -30.44
N ARG A 451 10.31 -2.76 -29.90
CA ARG A 451 11.57 -3.29 -30.47
C ARG A 451 11.38 -3.88 -31.87
N ASN A 452 10.18 -4.38 -32.18
CA ASN A 452 9.81 -4.91 -33.49
C ASN A 452 9.18 -3.84 -34.41
N GLY A 453 9.42 -2.55 -34.14
CA GLY A 453 8.98 -1.44 -35.00
C GLY A 453 7.50 -1.05 -34.84
N ILE A 454 6.74 -1.74 -33.99
CA ILE A 454 5.33 -1.46 -33.70
C ILE A 454 5.27 -0.45 -32.56
N LYS A 455 5.38 0.85 -32.88
CA LYS A 455 5.58 1.92 -31.88
C LYS A 455 4.31 2.63 -31.42
N ASN A 456 3.19 2.46 -32.10
CA ASN A 456 1.93 3.13 -31.79
C ASN A 456 0.73 2.35 -32.31
N ILE A 457 -0.48 2.78 -31.93
CA ILE A 457 -1.76 2.19 -32.35
C ILE A 457 -1.88 2.10 -33.88
N GLY A 458 -1.40 3.12 -34.61
CA GLY A 458 -1.40 3.10 -36.07
C GLY A 458 -0.52 2.01 -36.67
N ALA A 459 0.63 1.72 -36.05
CA ALA A 459 1.49 0.60 -36.45
C ALA A 459 0.82 -0.75 -36.15
N VAL A 460 0.18 -0.90 -34.97
CA VAL A 460 -0.60 -2.09 -34.61
C VAL A 460 -1.69 -2.38 -35.65
N LYS A 461 -2.37 -1.33 -36.14
CA LYS A 461 -3.39 -1.46 -37.19
C LYS A 461 -2.81 -1.98 -38.51
N ARG A 462 -1.63 -1.50 -38.93
CA ARG A 462 -1.00 -1.88 -40.21
C ARG A 462 -0.28 -3.24 -40.18
N THR A 463 0.26 -3.65 -39.04
CA THR A 463 0.99 -4.92 -38.92
C THR A 463 0.05 -6.12 -39.06
N SER A 464 0.50 -7.20 -39.71
CA SER A 464 -0.34 -8.39 -39.90
C SER A 464 -0.68 -9.09 -38.58
N TYR A 465 -1.82 -9.79 -38.54
CA TYR A 465 -2.26 -10.54 -37.37
C TYR A 465 -1.26 -11.64 -36.98
N GLU A 466 -0.65 -12.30 -37.97
CA GLU A 466 0.35 -13.35 -37.80
C GLU A 466 1.58 -12.81 -37.08
N THR A 467 2.07 -11.63 -37.49
CA THR A 467 3.24 -10.99 -36.87
C THR A 467 2.94 -10.63 -35.42
N ILE A 468 1.78 -10.04 -35.12
CA ILE A 468 1.41 -9.70 -33.73
C ILE A 468 1.25 -10.98 -32.89
N THR A 469 0.64 -12.02 -33.46
CA THR A 469 0.46 -13.32 -32.79
C THR A 469 1.80 -13.95 -32.39
N GLN A 470 2.81 -13.90 -33.26
CA GLN A 470 4.16 -14.38 -32.95
C GLN A 470 4.81 -13.61 -31.80
N LEU A 471 4.53 -12.31 -31.67
CA LEU A 471 5.16 -11.44 -30.67
C LEU A 471 4.52 -11.53 -29.29
N ILE A 472 3.18 -11.55 -29.20
CA ILE A 472 2.45 -11.39 -27.94
C ILE A 472 1.45 -12.52 -27.65
N GLY A 473 1.37 -13.52 -28.53
CA GLY A 473 0.50 -14.68 -28.41
C GLY A 473 -0.89 -14.46 -29.01
N PRO A 474 -1.59 -15.56 -29.37
CA PRO A 474 -2.81 -15.52 -30.20
C PRO A 474 -3.99 -14.83 -29.51
N ALA A 475 -4.25 -15.16 -28.24
CA ALA A 475 -5.38 -14.61 -27.49
C ALA A 475 -5.29 -13.07 -27.37
N LEU A 476 -4.09 -12.56 -27.15
CA LEU A 476 -3.88 -11.12 -26.99
C LEU A 476 -3.77 -10.40 -28.33
N ALA A 477 -3.15 -11.01 -29.34
CA ALA A 477 -3.12 -10.46 -30.69
C ALA A 477 -4.53 -10.20 -31.22
N LYS A 478 -5.46 -11.14 -30.99
CA LYS A 478 -6.87 -10.99 -31.33
C LYS A 478 -7.50 -9.79 -30.62
N SER A 479 -7.39 -9.76 -29.29
CA SER A 479 -7.91 -8.67 -28.46
C SER A 479 -7.36 -7.30 -28.86
N VAL A 480 -6.08 -7.20 -29.20
CA VAL A 480 -5.43 -5.95 -29.61
C VAL A 480 -5.88 -5.51 -31.00
N LYS A 481 -6.04 -6.43 -31.96
CA LYS A 481 -6.56 -6.11 -33.30
C LYS A 481 -8.00 -5.61 -33.25
N GLU A 482 -8.87 -6.27 -32.48
CA GLU A 482 -10.26 -5.86 -32.29
C GLU A 482 -10.38 -4.43 -31.72
N GLN A 483 -9.46 -4.06 -30.81
CA GLN A 483 -9.40 -2.72 -30.20
C GLN A 483 -9.02 -1.60 -31.18
N VAL A 484 -8.26 -1.89 -32.24
CA VAL A 484 -7.78 -0.88 -33.20
C VAL A 484 -8.57 -0.85 -34.52
N GLU A 485 -9.33 -1.90 -34.81
CA GLU A 485 -10.15 -2.03 -36.02
C GLU A 485 -11.59 -1.52 -35.82
N SER A 486 -12.13 -1.56 -34.61
CA SER A 486 -13.34 -0.81 -34.26
C SER A 486 -13.02 0.70 -34.23
N PRO A 487 -13.88 1.60 -34.75
CA PRO A 487 -13.62 3.03 -34.60
C PRO A 487 -13.60 3.33 -33.11
N VAL A 488 -12.44 3.76 -32.63
CA VAL A 488 -12.28 4.37 -31.31
C VAL A 488 -13.20 5.58 -31.30
N GLU A 489 -14.43 5.43 -30.79
CA GLU A 489 -15.12 6.55 -30.17
C GLU A 489 -14.09 7.17 -29.24
N LYS A 490 -13.73 8.43 -29.52
CA LYS A 490 -12.93 9.24 -28.61
C LYS A 490 -13.42 8.93 -27.21
N ILE A 491 -12.52 8.44 -26.36
CA ILE A 491 -12.79 8.26 -24.94
C ILE A 491 -13.27 9.62 -24.45
N SER A 492 -14.58 9.76 -24.27
CA SER A 492 -15.14 10.85 -23.48
C SER A 492 -14.38 10.81 -22.16
N GLU A 493 -13.87 11.96 -21.71
CA GLU A 493 -13.44 12.15 -20.33
C GLU A 493 -14.36 11.32 -19.45
N ARG A 494 -13.81 10.32 -18.76
CA ARG A 494 -14.59 9.37 -17.96
C ARG A 494 -15.35 10.15 -16.88
N LYS A 495 -16.53 10.65 -17.19
CA LYS A 495 -17.57 10.93 -16.21
C LYS A 495 -17.99 9.56 -15.67
N ARG A 496 -17.47 9.22 -14.49
CA ARG A 496 -18.05 8.15 -13.67
C ARG A 496 -19.53 8.47 -13.51
N LYS A 497 -20.42 7.54 -13.90
CA LYS A 497 -21.84 7.60 -13.54
C LYS A 497 -21.92 7.72 -12.01
N GLY A 498 -22.41 8.88 -11.53
CA GLY A 498 -22.63 9.15 -10.11
C GLY A 498 -22.01 10.44 -9.53
N GLN A 499 -21.31 11.27 -10.31
CA GLN A 499 -20.87 12.59 -9.85
C GLN A 499 -21.62 13.70 -10.59
N LEU A 500 -22.46 14.43 -9.86
CA LEU A 500 -22.97 15.74 -10.26
C LEU A 500 -21.76 16.66 -10.47
N GLY A 501 -21.54 17.08 -11.72
CA GLY A 501 -20.50 18.04 -12.05
C GLY A 501 -20.84 19.40 -11.44
N LEU A 502 -19.90 19.97 -10.69
CA LEU A 502 -19.92 21.38 -10.30
C LEU A 502 -19.78 22.23 -11.57
N GLY A 503 -20.87 22.89 -11.98
CA GLY A 503 -20.84 23.88 -13.05
C GLY A 503 -22.23 24.38 -13.43
N LYS A 504 -22.44 25.68 -13.21
CA LYS A 504 -23.55 26.58 -13.58
C LYS A 504 -24.71 26.67 -12.58
N TRP A 505 -24.53 27.53 -11.59
CA TRP A 505 -25.60 28.42 -11.11
C TRP A 505 -25.29 29.80 -11.70
N GLU A 506 -25.95 30.12 -12.80
CA GLU A 506 -26.18 31.48 -13.29
C GLU A 506 -27.67 31.57 -13.60
N ASP A 507 -28.20 32.77 -13.33
CA ASP A 507 -29.59 33.17 -13.15
C ASP A 507 -30.53 32.85 -14.33
N ASP A 508 -31.81 32.61 -14.02
CA ASP A 508 -32.96 33.38 -14.52
C ASP A 508 -34.29 32.79 -14.00
N ASP A 509 -35.13 33.71 -13.48
CA ASP A 509 -36.53 33.65 -12.97
C ASP A 509 -36.86 33.06 -11.58
#